data_AF-D6U8P0-F1
#
_entry.id   AF-D6U8P0-F1
#
_cell.length_a   1.000
_cell.length_b   1.000
_cell.length_c   1.000
_cell.angle_alpha   90.00
_cell.angle_beta   90.00
_cell.angle_gamma   90.00
#
_symmetry.space_group_name_H-M   'P 1'
#
loop_
_entity.id
_entity.type
_entity.pdbx_description
1 polymer ?
#
loop_
_entity_poly.entity_id
_entity_poly.type
_entity_poly.pdbx_seq_one_letter_code
_entity_poly.pdbx_strand_id
1 'polypeptide(L)' 'MTNRQQEILEALRSKRNWTTSTFAKHLGISVAAVSKMFSRLEGQGKIQRIIDPHDRRARVIRVIQE' A
#
# COMPACT_ATOMS: atom_id res chain seq x y z
N MET A 1 15.24 9.09 -1.65
CA MET A 1 13.89 8.69 -1.20
C MET A 1 13.30 9.88 -0.47
N THR A 2 12.11 10.38 -0.81
CA THR A 2 11.51 11.49 -0.02
C THR A 2 10.99 10.94 1.32
N ASN A 3 11.18 11.64 2.44
CA ASN A 3 10.77 11.18 3.80
C ASN A 3 9.36 10.55 3.85
N ARG A 4 8.40 11.15 3.14
CA ARG A 4 7.02 10.65 3.10
C ARG A 4 6.85 9.26 2.49
N GLN A 5 7.73 8.87 1.56
CA GLN A 5 7.71 7.51 1.01
C GLN A 5 8.23 6.48 2.01
N GLN A 6 9.24 6.84 2.83
CA GLN A 6 9.73 5.94 3.86
C GLN A 6 8.70 5.74 4.97
N GLU A 7 8.07 6.82 5.43
CA GLU A 7 6.99 6.74 6.43
C GLU A 7 5.85 5.81 5.96
N ILE A 8 5.46 5.93 4.68
CA ILE A 8 4.44 5.06 4.07
C ILE A 8 4.89 3.59 4.03
N LEU A 9 6.14 3.31 3.66
CA LEU A 9 6.66 1.95 3.62
C LEU A 9 6.73 1.35 5.02
N GLU A 10 7.12 2.14 6.03
CA GLU A 10 7.17 1.70 7.42
C GLU A 10 5.77 1.40 7.99
N ALA A 11 4.79 2.25 7.68
CA ALA A 11 3.38 1.99 8.01
C ALA A 11 2.85 0.71 7.32
N LEU A 12 3.27 0.46 6.08
CA LEU A 12 2.93 -0.77 5.36
C LEU A 12 3.60 -2.02 5.96
N ARG A 13 4.78 -1.89 6.58
CA ARG A 13 5.46 -3.00 7.27
C ARG A 13 4.84 -3.36 8.61
N SER A 14 4.31 -2.36 9.33
CA SER A 14 3.72 -2.56 10.67
C SER A 14 2.50 -3.51 10.67
N LYS A 15 1.74 -3.59 9.57
CA LYS A 15 0.59 -4.50 9.42
C LYS A 15 0.64 -5.25 8.10
N ARG A 16 0.42 -6.57 8.14
CA ARG A 16 0.52 -7.47 6.97
C ARG A 16 -0.59 -7.34 5.92
N ASN A 17 -1.72 -6.69 6.21
CA ASN A 17 -2.91 -6.73 5.35
C ASN A 17 -3.51 -5.34 5.11
N TRP A 18 -2.74 -4.43 4.52
CA TRP A 18 -3.28 -3.16 4.03
C TRP A 18 -4.01 -3.37 2.71
N THR A 19 -5.18 -2.77 2.55
CA THR A 19 -5.83 -2.56 1.25
C THR A 19 -5.74 -1.08 0.90
N THR A 20 -5.97 -0.72 -0.37
CA THR A 20 -6.00 0.69 -0.78
C THR A 20 -7.00 1.51 0.04
N SER A 21 -8.15 0.93 0.39
CA SER A 21 -9.19 1.59 1.16
C SER A 21 -8.86 1.71 2.64
N THR A 22 -8.28 0.68 3.27
CA THR A 22 -7.89 0.76 4.68
C THR A 22 -6.71 1.70 4.88
N PHE A 23 -5.76 1.71 3.94
CA PHE A 23 -4.62 2.62 3.98
C PHE A 23 -5.03 4.09 3.76
N ALA A 24 -5.98 4.33 2.86
CA ALA A 24 -6.58 5.66 2.66
C ALA A 24 -7.26 6.18 3.93
N LYS A 25 -8.02 5.32 4.62
CA LYS A 25 -8.62 5.66 5.93
C LYS A 25 -7.54 5.96 6.97
N HIS A 26 -6.47 5.16 7.02
CA HIS A 26 -5.38 5.36 7.98
C HIS A 26 -4.65 6.70 7.77
N LEU A 27 -4.40 7.09 6.52
CA LEU A 27 -3.75 8.35 6.18
C LEU A 27 -4.71 9.57 6.13
N GLY A 28 -6.03 9.35 6.27
CA GLY A 28 -7.01 10.44 6.17
C GLY A 28 -7.10 11.09 4.79
N ILE A 29 -6.77 10.36 3.72
CA ILE A 29 -6.78 10.87 2.34
C ILE A 29 -7.65 10.02 1.42
N SER A 30 -7.94 10.53 0.23
CA SER A 30 -8.79 9.84 -0.73
C SER A 30 -8.15 8.55 -1.25
N VAL A 31 -8.99 7.54 -1.50
CA VAL A 31 -8.58 6.25 -2.10
C VAL A 31 -7.87 6.45 -3.44
N ALA A 32 -8.29 7.42 -4.25
CA ALA A 32 -7.65 7.76 -5.52
C ALA A 32 -6.20 8.25 -5.34
N ALA A 33 -5.95 9.08 -4.31
CA ALA A 33 -4.61 9.58 -3.99
C ALA A 33 -3.68 8.43 -3.55
N VAL A 34 -4.17 7.55 -2.67
CA VAL A 34 -3.44 6.33 -2.30
C VAL A 34 -3.19 5.43 -3.50
N SER A 35 -4.20 5.21 -4.35
CA SER A 35 -4.05 4.38 -5.53
C SER A 35 -2.94 4.89 -6.44
N LYS A 36 -2.87 6.21 -6.70
CA LYS A 36 -1.79 6.84 -7.47
C LYS A 36 -0.43 6.68 -6.81
N MET A 37 -0.33 6.85 -5.49
CA MET A 37 0.91 6.63 -4.75
C MET A 37 1.38 5.17 -4.83
N PHE A 38 0.46 4.23 -4.64
CA PHE A 38 0.74 2.80 -4.72
C PHE A 38 1.14 2.38 -6.13
N SER A 39 0.48 2.88 -7.18
CA SER A 39 0.91 2.60 -8.56
C SER A 39 2.34 3.09 -8.83
N ARG A 40 2.75 4.22 -8.23
CA ARG A 40 4.15 4.67 -8.32
C ARG A 40 5.12 3.76 -7.56
N LEU A 41 4.74 3.31 -6.36
CA LEU A 41 5.58 2.38 -5.57
C LEU A 41 5.67 0.99 -6.20
N GLU A 42 4.59 0.52 -6.82
CA GLU A 42 4.52 -0.73 -7.58
C GLU A 42 5.37 -0.66 -8.84
N GLY A 43 5.29 0.45 -9.59
CA GLY A 43 6.18 0.71 -10.73
C GLY A 43 7.66 0.87 -10.35
N GLN A 44 7.96 1.13 -9.07
CA GLN A 44 9.31 1.13 -8.52
C GLN A 44 9.74 -0.23 -7.94
N GLY A 45 8.90 -1.26 -8.01
CA GLY A 45 9.21 -2.59 -7.47
C GLY A 45 9.20 -2.65 -5.93
N LYS A 46 8.60 -1.67 -5.23
CA LYS A 46 8.62 -1.61 -3.76
C LYS A 46 7.43 -2.27 -3.09
N ILE A 47 6.29 -2.30 -3.78
CA ILE A 47 5.07 -2.96 -3.32
C ILE A 47 4.45 -3.79 -4.44
N GLN A 48 3.63 -4.76 -4.07
CA GLN A 48 2.83 -5.57 -4.98
C GLN A 48 1.39 -5.65 -4.47
N ARG A 49 0.42 -5.51 -5.39
CA ARG A 49 -0.99 -5.79 -5.08
C ARG A 49 -1.31 -7.25 -5.37
N ILE A 50 -1.56 -8.03 -4.32
CA ILE A 50 -1.97 -9.43 -4.45
C ILE A 50 -3.43 -9.60 -4.05
N ILE A 51 -4.10 -10.61 -4.61
CA ILE A 51 -5.45 -10.98 -4.20
C ILE A 51 -5.36 -11.51 -2.77
N ASP A 52 -6.24 -11.05 -1.89
CA ASP A 52 -6.28 -11.56 -0.53
C ASP A 52 -6.78 -13.02 -0.54
N PRO A 53 -6.04 -13.95 0.10
CA PRO A 53 -6.42 -15.36 0.10
C PRO A 53 -7.68 -15.65 0.94
N HIS A 54 -8.05 -14.78 1.89
CA HIS A 54 -9.29 -14.90 2.67
C HIS A 54 -10.46 -14.19 2.00
N ASP A 55 -10.21 -13.09 1.29
CA ASP A 55 -11.22 -12.37 0.51
C ASP A 55 -10.73 -12.12 -0.91
N ARG A 56 -11.14 -12.99 -1.84
CA ARG A 56 -10.76 -12.88 -3.26
C ARG A 56 -11.23 -11.59 -3.93
N ARG A 57 -12.16 -10.84 -3.31
CA ARG A 57 -12.62 -9.53 -3.81
C ARG A 57 -11.72 -8.40 -3.33
N ALA A 58 -10.93 -8.62 -2.29
CA ALA A 58 -9.98 -7.66 -1.77
C ALA A 58 -8.59 -7.85 -2.41
N ARG A 59 -7.91 -6.73 -2.69
CA ARG A 59 -6.49 -6.71 -3.01
C ARG A 59 -5.72 -6.15 -1.83
N VAL A 60 -4.79 -6.93 -1.31
CA VAL A 60 -3.87 -6.50 -0.25
C VAL A 60 -2.54 -6.06 -0.83
N ILE A 61 -1.91 -5.13 -0.13
CA ILE A 61 -0.62 -4.56 -0.45
C ILE A 61 0.44 -5.35 0.30
N ARG A 62 1.38 -5.93 -0.44
CA ARG A 62 2.57 -6.57 0.10
C ARG A 62 3.79 -5.70 -0.23
N VAL A 63 4.63 -5.41 0.75
CA VAL A 63 5.93 -4.78 0.52
C VAL A 63 6.89 -5.84 -0.03
N ILE A 64 7.57 -5.55 -1.14
CA ILE A 64 8.50 -6.47 -1.81
C ILE A 64 9.96 -6.05 -1.69
N GLN A 65 10.25 -4.78 -1.39
CA GLN A 65 11.63 -4.28 -1.35
C GLN A 65 11.86 -3.24 -0.24
N GLU A 66 13.10 -3.17 0.26
CA GLU A 66 13.57 -2.23 1.29
C GLU A 66 14.09 -0.90 0.73
#